data_AF-A0A6I1G2R4-F1
#
_entry.id   AF-A0A6I1G2R4-F1
#
_cell.length_a   1.000
_cell.length_b   1.000
_cell.length_c   1.000
_cell.angle_alpha   90.00
_cell.angle_beta   90.00
_cell.angle_gamma   90.00
#
_symmetry.space_group_name_H-M   'P 1'
#
loop_
_entity.id
_entity.type
_entity.pdbx_description
1 polymer ?
#
loop_
_entity_poly.entity_id
_entity_poly.type
_entity_poly.pdbx_seq_one_letter_code
_entity_poly.pdbx_strand_id
1 'polypeptide(L)'
;MNDPCEDEFIALLLNLATLRANENGQRCVVATLLGPGLALFGADGGTVLLADAEGGLEVAGAASQRSQAVAVAGLRHGGPAGMAHRGLHVVSFVADDVRRWPEYARAAQAQGVRLIHAVPIEADGCRLGVFTLHWLTDVELSYEDELRAQSLARMAAVGLVNGRTLEAEHRLATQLQCALDSRVVLEQAKGMVAVRAGIDPGRAFELIRSDARDSGRPLSQVAEDIVRGIAPLSGAAPMSAAGPSPESRTRRSRRYRPTLATASRPAARDARPRKTTSRD
;
A
#
# COMPACT_ATOMS: atom_id res chain seq x y z
N MET A 1 -5.85 16.53 40.53
CA MET A 1 -4.46 16.89 40.20
C MET A 1 -3.83 15.58 39.79
N ASN A 2 -3.62 15.39 38.49
CA ASN A 2 -3.13 14.10 37.98
C ASN A 2 -1.70 13.83 38.46
N ASP A 3 -1.34 12.56 38.45
CA ASP A 3 0.06 12.15 38.55
C ASP A 3 0.78 12.63 37.26
N PRO A 4 1.93 13.33 37.34
CA PRO A 4 2.68 13.71 36.14
C PRO A 4 3.05 12.52 35.24
N CYS A 5 3.19 11.30 35.78
CA CYS A 5 3.38 10.08 34.99
C CYS A 5 2.12 9.70 34.18
N GLU A 6 0.93 9.92 34.73
CA GLU A 6 -0.35 9.69 34.07
C GLU A 6 -0.59 10.71 32.94
N ASP A 7 -0.24 11.99 33.17
CA ASP A 7 -0.33 13.03 32.14
C ASP A 7 0.65 12.79 30.98
N GLU A 8 1.89 12.35 31.26
CA GLU A 8 2.86 11.98 30.22
C GLU A 8 2.39 10.77 29.41
N PHE A 9 1.83 9.74 30.07
CA PHE A 9 1.23 8.59 29.40
C PHE A 9 0.06 8.99 28.49
N ILE A 10 -0.89 9.80 28.99
CA ILE A 10 -2.03 10.29 28.20
C ILE A 10 -1.55 11.10 26.99
N ALA A 11 -0.61 12.02 27.19
CA ALA A 11 -0.02 12.80 26.10
C ALA A 11 0.64 11.91 25.04
N LEU A 12 1.32 10.84 25.47
CA LEU A 12 1.96 9.88 24.56
C LEU A 12 0.95 9.06 23.75
N LEU A 13 -0.16 8.61 24.36
CA LEU A 13 -1.26 7.94 23.66
C LEU A 13 -1.90 8.87 22.60
N LEU A 14 -2.13 10.15 22.94
CA LEU A 14 -2.71 11.15 22.03
C LEU A 14 -1.77 11.49 20.86
N ASN A 15 -0.46 11.55 21.12
CA ASN A 15 0.53 11.69 20.06
C ASN A 15 0.47 10.50 19.08
N LEU A 16 0.49 9.26 19.57
CA LEU A 16 0.35 8.08 18.71
C LEU A 16 -0.98 8.05 17.93
N ALA A 17 -2.08 8.52 18.52
CA ALA A 17 -3.39 8.62 17.86
C ALA A 17 -3.39 9.57 16.65
N THR A 18 -2.61 10.64 16.73
CA THR A 18 -2.60 11.74 15.75
C THR A 18 -1.51 11.61 14.69
N LEU A 19 -0.55 10.69 14.87
CA LEU A 19 0.45 10.36 13.86
C LEU A 19 -0.20 9.70 12.63
N ARG A 20 -0.06 10.37 11.48
CA ARG A 20 -0.50 9.87 10.16
C ARG A 20 0.63 9.05 9.52
N ALA A 21 0.51 7.72 9.47
CA ALA A 21 1.58 6.87 8.93
C ALA A 21 1.67 6.79 7.39
N ASN A 22 2.10 7.88 6.77
CA ASN A 22 2.95 7.74 5.59
C ASN A 22 4.32 7.14 5.99
N GLU A 23 5.24 6.94 5.05
CA GLU A 23 6.62 6.48 5.31
C GLU A 23 7.33 7.24 6.45
N ASN A 24 7.03 8.54 6.62
CA ASN A 24 7.50 9.33 7.77
C ASN A 24 6.75 9.01 9.06
N GLY A 25 5.42 8.81 9.03
CA GLY A 25 4.65 8.51 10.23
C GLY A 25 4.82 7.08 10.77
N GLN A 26 5.14 6.07 9.94
CA GLN A 26 5.62 4.77 10.47
C GLN A 26 6.92 4.97 11.25
N ARG A 27 7.85 5.76 10.71
CA ARG A 27 9.09 6.16 11.42
C ARG A 27 8.79 6.96 12.68
N CYS A 28 7.80 7.87 12.67
CA CYS A 28 7.39 8.60 13.87
C CYS A 28 6.83 7.66 14.93
N VAL A 29 5.94 6.71 14.61
CA VAL A 29 5.42 5.74 15.60
C VAL A 29 6.55 4.94 16.22
N VAL A 30 7.49 4.43 15.39
CA VAL A 30 8.68 3.70 15.87
C VAL A 30 9.55 4.60 16.77
N ALA A 31 9.80 5.85 16.39
CA ALA A 31 10.59 6.80 17.18
C ALA A 31 9.88 7.20 18.49
N THR A 32 8.56 7.33 18.48
CA THR A 32 7.73 7.62 19.66
C THR A 32 7.75 6.46 20.66
N LEU A 33 7.68 5.21 20.19
CA LEU A 33 7.85 4.02 21.04
C LEU A 33 9.28 3.89 21.60
N LEU A 34 10.30 4.15 20.77
CA LEU A 34 11.71 3.97 21.17
C LEU A 34 12.34 5.15 21.91
N GLY A 35 11.69 6.31 21.93
CA GLY A 35 12.08 7.46 22.75
C GLY A 35 11.19 7.55 24.00
N PRO A 36 10.16 8.43 24.01
CA PRO A 36 9.25 8.57 25.15
C PRO A 36 8.63 7.26 25.64
N GLY A 37 8.30 6.33 24.72
CA GLY A 37 7.72 5.04 25.08
C GLY A 37 8.65 4.13 25.89
N LEU A 38 9.98 4.26 25.79
CA LEU A 38 10.90 3.55 26.69
C LEU A 38 11.13 4.33 27.99
N ALA A 39 11.20 5.66 27.91
CA ALA A 39 11.37 6.53 29.07
C ALA A 39 10.25 6.36 30.10
N LEU A 40 8.99 6.23 29.63
CA LEU A 40 7.81 6.04 30.48
C LEU A 40 7.89 4.81 31.41
N PHE A 41 8.56 3.74 30.99
CA PHE A 41 8.75 2.52 31.80
C PHE A 41 10.16 2.40 32.38
N GLY A 42 10.97 3.46 32.32
CA GLY A 42 12.36 3.45 32.77
C GLY A 42 13.21 2.36 32.10
N ALA A 43 12.91 2.00 30.85
CA ALA A 43 13.60 0.91 30.15
C ALA A 43 14.97 1.36 29.59
N ASP A 44 16.02 0.59 29.86
CA ASP A 44 17.38 0.82 29.35
C ASP A 44 17.48 0.72 27.82
N GLY A 45 16.50 0.05 27.20
CA GLY A 45 16.42 -0.05 25.75
C GLY A 45 15.22 -0.86 25.27
N GLY A 46 15.06 -0.90 23.94
CA GLY A 46 13.99 -1.64 23.30
C GLY A 46 14.14 -1.71 21.79
N THR A 47 13.25 -2.49 21.16
CA THR A 47 13.09 -2.55 19.70
C THR A 47 11.63 -2.56 19.30
N VAL A 48 11.33 -2.05 18.11
CA VAL A 48 10.04 -2.28 17.45
C VAL A 48 10.29 -3.25 16.31
N LEU A 49 9.65 -4.42 16.38
CA LEU A 49 9.56 -5.36 15.28
C LEU A 49 8.23 -5.13 14.56
N LEU A 50 8.23 -5.14 13.23
CA LEU A 50 7.00 -5.08 12.44
C LEU A 50 6.87 -6.34 11.58
N ALA A 51 5.62 -6.69 11.28
CA ALA A 51 5.29 -7.79 10.40
C ALA A 51 5.39 -7.35 8.92
N ASP A 52 6.12 -8.14 8.14
CA ASP A 52 6.16 -8.05 6.68
C ASP A 52 4.87 -8.59 6.04
N ALA A 53 4.82 -8.63 4.70
CA ALA A 53 3.65 -9.12 3.96
C ALA A 53 3.43 -10.64 4.05
N GLU A 54 4.43 -11.39 4.50
CA GLU A 54 4.45 -12.86 4.63
C GLU A 54 4.18 -13.30 6.09
N GLY A 55 4.14 -12.34 7.03
CA GLY A 55 3.98 -12.57 8.47
C GLY A 55 5.28 -12.85 9.20
N GLY A 56 6.44 -12.64 8.56
CA GLY A 56 7.74 -12.59 9.20
C GLY A 56 7.90 -11.29 10.01
N LEU A 57 8.77 -11.33 11.03
CA LEU A 57 9.10 -10.14 11.81
C LEU A 57 10.45 -9.58 11.37
N GLU A 58 10.48 -8.28 11.07
CA GLU A 58 11.71 -7.51 10.80
C GLU A 58 11.92 -6.41 11.84
N VAL A 59 13.17 -5.95 12.00
CA VAL A 59 13.48 -4.87 12.94
C VAL A 59 13.22 -3.51 12.28
N ALA A 60 12.08 -2.90 12.62
CA ALA A 60 11.72 -1.56 12.15
C ALA A 60 12.48 -0.44 12.88
N GLY A 61 12.94 -0.71 14.11
CA GLY A 61 13.83 0.19 14.84
C GLY A 61 14.35 -0.41 16.15
N ALA A 62 15.49 0.12 16.61
CA ALA A 62 16.14 -0.28 17.84
C ALA A 62 16.74 0.95 18.55
N ALA A 63 16.53 1.06 19.86
CA ALA A 63 17.04 2.19 20.65
C ALA A 63 18.58 2.20 20.79
N SER A 64 19.24 1.06 20.59
CA SER A 64 20.70 0.95 20.64
C SER A 64 21.20 -0.27 19.85
N GLN A 65 22.52 -0.34 19.61
CA GLN A 65 23.16 -1.53 19.04
C GLN A 65 22.96 -2.78 19.92
N ARG A 66 22.87 -2.61 21.24
CA ARG A 66 22.51 -3.68 22.19
C ARG A 66 21.11 -4.22 21.88
N SER A 67 20.13 -3.32 21.78
CA SER A 67 18.74 -3.67 21.45
C SER A 67 18.66 -4.43 20.12
N GLN A 68 19.38 -3.93 19.10
CA GLN A 68 19.47 -4.57 17.79
C GLN A 68 20.02 -6.00 17.87
N ALA A 69 21.11 -6.21 18.63
CA ALA A 69 21.73 -7.53 18.78
C ALA A 69 20.77 -8.55 19.43
N VAL A 70 20.06 -8.14 20.49
CA VAL A 70 19.04 -8.96 21.16
C VAL A 70 17.88 -9.30 20.22
N ALA A 71 17.36 -8.31 19.48
CA ALA A 71 16.29 -8.53 18.52
C ALA A 71 16.71 -9.51 17.40
N VAL A 72 17.90 -9.33 16.82
CA VAL A 72 18.44 -10.24 15.78
C VAL A 72 18.63 -11.67 16.32
N ALA A 73 19.05 -11.84 17.57
CA ALA A 73 19.10 -13.16 18.19
C ALA A 73 17.70 -13.80 18.29
N GLY A 74 16.68 -13.00 18.66
CA GLY A 74 15.29 -13.45 18.74
C GLY A 74 14.68 -13.85 17.40
N LEU A 75 15.05 -13.15 16.32
CA LEU A 75 14.65 -13.51 14.95
C LEU A 75 15.32 -14.80 14.46
N ARG A 76 16.56 -15.09 14.89
CA ARG A 76 17.31 -16.29 14.49
C ARG A 76 16.98 -17.55 15.29
N HIS A 77 16.72 -17.41 16.59
CA HIS A 77 16.62 -18.54 17.52
C HIS A 77 15.25 -18.65 18.20
N GLY A 78 14.32 -17.74 17.89
CA GLY A 78 13.10 -17.55 18.66
C GLY A 78 13.35 -16.75 19.93
N GLY A 79 12.28 -16.25 20.54
CA GLY A 79 12.33 -15.39 21.71
C GLY A 79 10.94 -14.89 22.11
N PRO A 80 10.85 -14.06 23.17
CA PRO A 80 9.59 -13.54 23.70
C PRO A 80 8.80 -12.74 22.66
N ALA A 81 9.48 -11.97 21.80
CA ALA A 81 8.81 -11.20 20.75
C ALA A 81 8.06 -12.08 19.74
N GLY A 82 8.71 -13.10 19.19
CA GLY A 82 8.04 -14.04 18.26
C GLY A 82 6.91 -14.83 18.93
N MET A 83 6.93 -15.00 20.25
CA MET A 83 5.85 -15.61 21.01
C MET A 83 4.68 -14.64 21.23
N ALA A 84 4.95 -13.43 21.70
CA ALA A 84 3.96 -12.37 21.88
C ALA A 84 3.20 -12.09 20.57
N HIS A 85 3.93 -11.98 19.44
CA HIS A 85 3.35 -11.79 18.12
C HIS A 85 2.37 -12.91 17.70
N ARG A 86 2.70 -14.18 17.99
CA ARG A 86 1.82 -15.31 17.63
C ARG A 86 0.67 -15.50 18.60
N GLY A 87 0.90 -15.22 19.87
CA GLY A 87 -0.01 -15.48 20.99
C GLY A 87 -0.94 -14.32 21.34
N LEU A 88 -0.66 -13.09 20.85
CA LEU A 88 -1.43 -11.88 21.11
C LEU A 88 -1.64 -11.59 22.60
N HIS A 89 -0.59 -11.85 23.37
CA HIS A 89 -0.48 -11.49 24.79
C HIS A 89 0.95 -11.04 25.07
N VAL A 90 1.14 -10.32 26.16
CA VAL A 90 2.46 -9.87 26.61
C VAL A 90 3.28 -11.06 27.08
N VAL A 91 4.58 -11.06 26.75
CA VAL A 91 5.52 -12.10 27.17
C VAL A 91 6.71 -11.47 27.87
N SER A 92 6.74 -11.60 29.20
CA SER A 92 7.92 -11.33 30.02
C SER A 92 8.92 -12.48 29.94
N PHE A 93 10.20 -12.15 29.95
CA PHE A 93 11.31 -13.10 29.92
C PHE A 93 12.47 -12.59 30.76
N VAL A 94 12.82 -13.35 31.81
CA VAL A 94 14.04 -13.14 32.59
C VAL A 94 15.18 -13.86 31.89
N ALA A 95 16.28 -13.16 31.62
CA ALA A 95 17.38 -13.65 30.78
C ALA A 95 18.10 -14.88 31.34
N ASP A 96 18.02 -15.10 32.65
CA ASP A 96 18.56 -16.28 33.33
C ASP A 96 17.70 -17.54 33.14
N ASP A 97 16.45 -17.44 32.65
CA ASP A 97 15.62 -18.61 32.33
C ASP A 97 15.97 -19.19 30.95
N VAL A 98 17.10 -19.90 30.90
CA VAL A 98 17.60 -20.58 29.70
C VAL A 98 16.70 -21.71 29.18
N ARG A 99 15.60 -22.08 29.87
CA ARG A 99 14.82 -23.30 29.54
C ARG A 99 14.04 -23.20 28.23
N ARG A 100 13.57 -22.02 27.85
CA ARG A 100 12.66 -21.84 26.71
C ARG A 100 13.36 -21.45 25.41
N TRP A 101 14.41 -20.64 25.50
CA TRP A 101 15.20 -20.16 24.36
C TRP A 101 16.69 -20.06 24.74
N PRO A 102 17.44 -21.19 24.83
CA PRO A 102 18.80 -21.21 25.38
C PRO A 102 19.81 -20.31 24.64
N GLU A 103 19.69 -20.19 23.32
CA GLU A 103 20.53 -19.32 22.48
C GLU A 103 20.20 -17.85 22.70
N TYR A 104 18.90 -17.52 22.76
CA TYR A 104 18.42 -16.15 23.00
C TYR A 104 18.77 -15.66 24.40
N ALA A 105 18.58 -16.51 25.41
CA ALA A 105 18.96 -16.25 26.80
C ALA A 105 20.43 -15.84 26.90
N ARG A 106 21.33 -16.68 26.34
CA ARG A 106 22.77 -16.40 26.28
C ARG A 106 23.10 -15.11 25.52
N ALA A 107 22.40 -14.82 24.42
CA ALA A 107 22.58 -13.58 23.68
C ALA A 107 22.14 -12.34 24.49
N ALA A 108 21.02 -12.41 25.20
CA ALA A 108 20.55 -11.35 26.09
C ALA A 108 21.50 -11.12 27.28
N GLN A 109 21.93 -12.19 27.94
CA GLN A 109 22.92 -12.15 29.03
C GLN A 109 24.26 -11.57 28.56
N ALA A 110 24.76 -11.95 27.38
CA ALA A 110 25.99 -11.40 26.80
C ALA A 110 25.87 -9.90 26.46
N GLN A 111 24.66 -9.38 26.36
CA GLN A 111 24.36 -7.95 26.21
C GLN A 111 24.11 -7.24 27.56
N GLY A 112 24.11 -7.97 28.69
CA GLY A 112 23.83 -7.45 30.03
C GLY A 112 22.34 -7.27 30.35
N VAL A 113 21.45 -7.80 29.50
CA VAL A 113 20.00 -7.71 29.70
C VAL A 113 19.54 -8.72 30.75
N ARG A 114 18.70 -8.28 31.70
CA ARG A 114 18.12 -9.10 32.77
C ARG A 114 16.65 -9.40 32.55
N LEU A 115 15.86 -8.39 32.19
CA LEU A 115 14.43 -8.52 31.91
C LEU A 115 14.13 -8.05 30.50
N ILE A 116 13.26 -8.78 29.80
CA ILE A 116 12.67 -8.40 28.51
C ILE A 116 11.17 -8.52 28.61
N HIS A 117 10.45 -7.49 28.16
CA HIS A 117 9.00 -7.46 28.11
C HIS A 117 8.56 -7.22 26.66
N ALA A 118 7.90 -8.22 26.06
CA ALA A 118 7.47 -8.18 24.67
C ALA A 118 5.96 -7.98 24.58
N VAL A 119 5.54 -6.84 24.04
CA VAL A 119 4.14 -6.41 23.95
C VAL A 119 3.71 -6.46 22.48
N PRO A 120 2.65 -7.23 22.12
CA PRO A 120 2.20 -7.30 20.74
C PRO A 120 1.63 -5.96 20.27
N ILE A 121 1.92 -5.59 19.02
CA ILE A 121 1.31 -4.44 18.35
C ILE A 121 0.22 -5.00 17.42
N GLU A 122 -1.04 -4.79 17.78
CA GLU A 122 -2.19 -5.23 16.97
C GLU A 122 -3.35 -4.22 17.00
N ALA A 123 -4.13 -4.23 15.92
CA ALA A 123 -5.40 -3.50 15.80
C ALA A 123 -6.38 -4.36 14.98
N ASP A 124 -7.62 -4.49 15.45
CA ASP A 124 -8.71 -5.21 14.77
C ASP A 124 -8.34 -6.62 14.25
N GLY A 125 -7.55 -7.36 15.03
CA GLY A 125 -7.05 -8.70 14.68
C GLY A 125 -5.89 -8.73 13.67
N CYS A 126 -5.49 -7.58 13.12
CA CYS A 126 -4.27 -7.46 12.33
C CYS A 126 -3.04 -7.45 13.23
N ARG A 127 -2.17 -8.45 13.08
CA ARG A 127 -0.91 -8.58 13.82
C ARG A 127 0.16 -7.72 13.14
N LEU A 128 0.44 -6.54 13.68
CA LEU A 128 1.30 -5.55 13.01
C LEU A 128 2.77 -5.68 13.43
N GLY A 129 3.04 -6.20 14.62
CA GLY A 129 4.40 -6.24 15.15
C GLY A 129 4.49 -6.56 16.64
N VAL A 130 5.59 -6.11 17.25
CA VAL A 130 5.89 -6.23 18.68
C VAL A 130 6.73 -5.02 19.12
N PHE A 131 6.33 -4.39 20.22
CA PHE A 131 7.19 -3.47 20.96
C PHE A 131 7.90 -4.26 22.07
N THR A 132 9.22 -4.19 22.12
CA THR A 132 10.00 -4.83 23.19
C THR A 132 10.70 -3.78 24.04
N LEU A 133 10.60 -3.94 25.35
CA LEU A 133 11.33 -3.20 26.36
C LEU A 133 12.32 -4.14 27.04
N HIS A 134 13.45 -3.63 27.50
CA HIS A 134 14.39 -4.39 28.30
C HIS A 134 15.14 -3.53 29.33
N TRP A 135 15.53 -4.20 30.41
CA TRP A 135 16.26 -3.62 31.54
C TRP A 135 17.56 -4.40 31.80
N LEU A 136 18.59 -3.69 32.24
CA LEU A 136 19.90 -4.22 32.64
C LEU A 136 19.97 -4.49 34.15
N THR A 137 18.99 -3.99 34.91
CA THR A 137 18.73 -4.30 36.31
C THR A 137 17.52 -5.23 36.45
N ASP A 138 17.39 -5.87 37.61
CA ASP A 138 16.17 -6.58 37.96
C ASP A 138 15.06 -5.55 38.28
N VAL A 139 13.87 -5.76 37.73
CA VAL A 139 12.70 -4.88 37.84
C VAL A 139 11.45 -5.74 37.98
N GLU A 140 10.54 -5.39 38.88
CA GLU A 140 9.18 -5.95 38.90
C GLU A 140 8.24 -4.97 38.19
N LEU A 141 7.59 -5.43 37.13
CA LEU A 141 6.54 -4.68 36.44
C LEU A 141 5.19 -5.00 37.11
N SER A 142 4.43 -3.96 37.43
CA SER A 142 3.08 -4.14 37.95
C SER A 142 2.10 -4.53 36.83
N TYR A 143 0.93 -5.02 37.23
CA TYR A 143 -0.18 -5.23 36.29
C TYR A 143 -0.61 -3.92 35.60
N GLU A 144 -0.45 -2.77 36.26
CA GLU A 144 -0.75 -1.47 35.67
C GLU A 144 0.27 -1.08 34.59
N ASP A 145 1.57 -1.36 34.81
CA ASP A 145 2.61 -1.14 33.81
C ASP A 145 2.37 -2.00 32.57
N GLU A 146 1.94 -3.25 32.76
CA GLU A 146 1.56 -4.14 31.65
C GLU A 146 0.37 -3.57 30.86
N LEU A 147 -0.69 -3.11 31.54
CA LEU A 147 -1.84 -2.47 30.90
C LEU A 147 -1.47 -1.16 30.17
N ARG A 148 -0.58 -0.35 30.76
CA ARG A 148 -0.06 0.89 30.13
C ARG A 148 0.73 0.55 28.87
N ALA A 149 1.60 -0.47 28.92
CA ALA A 149 2.41 -0.90 27.78
C ALA A 149 1.54 -1.50 26.65
N GLN A 150 0.54 -2.33 26.99
CA GLN A 150 -0.46 -2.83 26.03
C GLN A 150 -1.26 -1.69 25.38
N SER A 151 -1.69 -0.72 26.18
CA SER A 151 -2.43 0.46 25.67
C SER A 151 -1.58 1.30 24.73
N LEU A 152 -0.30 1.50 25.06
CA LEU A 152 0.66 2.20 24.21
C LEU A 152 0.87 1.46 22.87
N ALA A 153 1.07 0.13 22.92
CA ALA A 153 1.21 -0.70 21.73
C ALA A 153 -0.06 -0.70 20.86
N ARG A 154 -1.25 -0.67 21.46
CA ARG A 154 -2.52 -0.58 20.71
C ARG A 154 -2.73 0.79 20.07
N MET A 155 -2.32 1.89 20.71
CA MET A 155 -2.35 3.22 20.08
C MET A 155 -1.32 3.35 18.96
N ALA A 156 -0.13 2.76 19.12
CA ALA A 156 0.84 2.63 18.03
C ALA A 156 0.27 1.82 16.86
N ALA A 157 -0.48 0.75 17.13
CA ALA A 157 -1.15 -0.05 16.10
C ALA A 157 -2.18 0.77 15.30
N VAL A 158 -3.00 1.59 15.97
CA VAL A 158 -3.93 2.53 15.31
C VAL A 158 -3.17 3.51 14.41
N GLY A 159 -2.07 4.10 14.91
CA GLY A 159 -1.21 4.98 14.12
C GLY A 159 -0.67 4.30 12.85
N LEU A 160 -0.18 3.06 12.96
CA LEU A 160 0.33 2.26 11.84
C LEU A 160 -0.77 1.89 10.80
N VAL A 161 -1.98 1.50 11.25
CA VAL A 161 -3.09 1.15 10.34
C VAL A 161 -3.62 2.35 9.59
N ASN A 162 -3.86 3.47 10.29
CA ASN A 162 -4.32 4.73 9.68
C ASN A 162 -3.39 5.18 8.54
N GLY A 163 -2.10 4.88 8.67
CA GLY A 163 -1.11 5.08 7.63
C GLY A 163 -1.30 4.28 6.36
N ARG A 164 -1.35 2.95 6.48
CA ARG A 164 -1.46 2.02 5.35
C ARG A 164 -2.69 2.36 4.48
N THR A 165 -3.80 2.78 5.09
CA THR A 165 -4.99 3.28 4.40
C THR A 165 -4.72 4.57 3.63
N LEU A 166 -4.14 5.58 4.27
CA LEU A 166 -3.82 6.87 3.64
C LEU A 166 -2.78 6.72 2.50
N GLU A 167 -1.80 5.82 2.63
CA GLU A 167 -0.84 5.54 1.56
C GLU A 167 -1.50 4.88 0.34
N ALA A 168 -2.45 3.96 0.56
CA ALA A 168 -3.22 3.35 -0.52
C ALA A 168 -4.10 4.40 -1.23
N GLU A 169 -4.78 5.26 -0.49
CA GLU A 169 -5.56 6.38 -1.02
C GLU A 169 -4.69 7.38 -1.79
N HIS A 170 -3.54 7.79 -1.25
CA HIS A 170 -2.61 8.69 -1.92
C HIS A 170 -2.04 8.08 -3.21
N ARG A 171 -1.61 6.81 -3.18
CA ARG A 171 -1.11 6.11 -4.38
C ARG A 171 -2.19 6.00 -5.46
N LEU A 172 -3.43 5.68 -5.07
CA LEU A 172 -4.58 5.65 -5.98
C LEU A 172 -4.87 7.04 -6.56
N ALA A 173 -4.88 8.08 -5.72
CA ALA A 173 -5.08 9.46 -6.16
C ALA A 173 -3.99 9.92 -7.15
N THR A 174 -2.72 9.61 -6.89
CA THR A 174 -1.62 9.88 -7.83
C THR A 174 -1.79 9.11 -9.14
N GLN A 175 -2.14 7.83 -9.12
CA GLN A 175 -2.38 7.04 -10.33
C GLN A 175 -3.56 7.59 -11.16
N LEU A 176 -4.66 7.98 -10.50
CA LEU A 176 -5.82 8.61 -11.14
C LEU A 176 -5.45 9.98 -11.72
N GLN A 177 -4.71 10.81 -10.99
CA GLN A 177 -4.25 12.11 -11.47
C GLN A 177 -3.34 11.96 -12.70
N CYS A 178 -2.34 11.09 -12.65
CA CYS A 178 -1.48 10.80 -13.81
C CYS A 178 -2.29 10.29 -15.02
N ALA A 179 -3.33 9.48 -14.81
CA ALA A 179 -4.21 9.01 -15.88
C ALA A 179 -5.10 10.13 -16.47
N LEU A 180 -5.57 11.07 -15.64
CA LEU A 180 -6.32 12.25 -16.08
C LEU A 180 -5.44 13.22 -16.86
N ASP A 181 -4.26 13.54 -16.34
CA ASP A 181 -3.29 14.44 -17.00
C ASP A 181 -2.86 13.87 -18.36
N SER A 182 -2.55 12.57 -18.40
CA SER A 182 -2.25 11.84 -19.64
C SER A 182 -3.37 11.98 -20.69
N ARG A 183 -4.64 11.95 -20.24
CA ARG A 183 -5.79 12.07 -21.14
C ARG A 183 -5.95 13.50 -21.68
N VAL A 184 -5.72 14.53 -20.86
CA VAL A 184 -5.76 15.93 -21.31
C VAL A 184 -4.71 16.18 -22.40
N VAL A 185 -3.46 15.76 -22.17
CA VAL A 185 -2.37 15.91 -23.15
C VAL A 185 -2.65 15.11 -24.43
N LEU A 186 -3.18 13.89 -24.32
CA LEU A 186 -3.55 13.06 -25.47
C LEU A 186 -4.66 13.68 -26.33
N GLU A 187 -5.68 14.27 -25.70
CA GLU A 187 -6.76 14.97 -26.42
C GLU A 187 -6.24 16.25 -27.11
N GLN A 188 -5.32 16.98 -26.48
CA GLN A 188 -4.63 18.13 -27.08
C GLN A 188 -3.79 17.71 -28.30
N ALA A 189 -2.93 16.69 -28.15
CA ALA A 189 -2.12 16.15 -29.23
C ALA A 189 -2.98 15.69 -30.42
N LYS A 190 -4.08 14.98 -30.14
CA LYS A 190 -5.06 14.53 -31.15
C LYS A 190 -5.69 15.71 -31.89
N GLY A 191 -6.05 16.79 -31.17
CA GLY A 191 -6.56 18.03 -31.77
C GLY A 191 -5.52 18.71 -32.68
N MET A 192 -4.27 18.84 -32.20
CA MET A 192 -3.17 19.43 -32.98
C MET A 192 -2.87 18.64 -34.25
N VAL A 193 -2.84 17.31 -34.19
CA VAL A 193 -2.62 16.44 -35.37
C VAL A 193 -3.80 16.52 -36.33
N ALA A 194 -5.04 16.49 -35.84
CA ALA A 194 -6.25 16.60 -36.67
C ALA A 194 -6.25 17.91 -37.48
N VAL A 195 -5.99 19.05 -36.83
CA VAL A 195 -5.91 20.36 -37.50
C VAL A 195 -4.73 20.44 -38.47
N ARG A 196 -3.53 19.97 -38.06
CA ARG A 196 -2.31 20.07 -38.88
C ARG A 196 -2.33 19.18 -40.12
N ALA A 197 -2.96 18.01 -40.04
CA ALA A 197 -3.05 17.06 -41.16
C ALA A 197 -4.37 17.15 -41.95
N GLY A 198 -5.36 17.94 -41.48
CA GLY A 198 -6.67 18.07 -42.15
C GLY A 198 -7.53 16.81 -42.06
N ILE A 199 -7.40 16.04 -40.98
CA ILE A 199 -8.05 14.73 -40.78
C ILE A 199 -8.99 14.74 -39.58
N ASP A 200 -9.89 13.75 -39.51
CA ASP A 200 -10.76 13.60 -38.34
C ASP A 200 -9.97 13.19 -37.08
N PRO A 201 -10.47 13.51 -35.86
CA PRO A 201 -9.78 13.16 -34.62
C PRO A 201 -9.57 11.65 -34.40
N GLY A 202 -10.39 10.78 -34.99
CA GLY A 202 -10.20 9.33 -34.94
C GLY A 202 -8.99 8.88 -35.74
N ARG A 203 -8.83 9.39 -36.97
CA ARG A 203 -7.62 9.19 -37.79
C ARG A 203 -6.38 9.78 -37.13
N ALA A 204 -6.49 10.97 -36.53
CA ALA A 204 -5.39 11.56 -35.76
C ALA A 204 -4.94 10.67 -34.59
N PHE A 205 -5.89 10.07 -33.85
CA PHE A 205 -5.57 9.14 -32.77
C PHE A 205 -4.89 7.86 -33.26
N GLU A 206 -5.31 7.31 -34.41
CA GLU A 206 -4.64 6.15 -35.01
C GLU A 206 -3.18 6.46 -35.41
N LEU A 207 -2.89 7.64 -35.95
CA LEU A 207 -1.51 8.06 -36.26
C LEU A 207 -0.65 8.15 -35.00
N ILE A 208 -1.12 8.84 -33.95
CA ILE A 208 -0.40 8.96 -32.67
C ILE A 208 -0.15 7.58 -32.04
N ARG A 209 -1.11 6.65 -32.20
CA ARG A 209 -1.00 5.27 -31.72
C ARG A 209 -0.07 4.39 -32.55
N SER A 210 0.06 4.64 -33.86
CA SER A 210 1.06 3.97 -34.70
C SER A 210 2.45 4.43 -34.29
N ASP A 211 2.68 5.75 -34.28
CA ASP A 211 3.97 6.35 -33.93
C ASP A 211 4.50 5.88 -32.56
N ALA A 212 3.64 5.80 -31.55
CA ALA A 212 3.98 5.23 -30.24
C ALA A 212 4.37 3.74 -30.28
N ARG A 213 3.74 2.93 -31.14
CA ARG A 213 4.10 1.51 -31.31
C ARG A 213 5.37 1.33 -32.10
N ASP A 214 5.49 2.05 -33.21
CA ASP A 214 6.58 1.94 -34.17
C ASP A 214 7.89 2.47 -33.59
N SER A 215 7.81 3.44 -32.67
CA SER A 215 8.94 3.92 -31.83
C SER A 215 9.14 3.16 -30.52
N GLY A 216 8.22 2.27 -30.13
CA GLY A 216 8.27 1.53 -28.85
C GLY A 216 8.07 2.39 -27.59
N ARG A 217 7.46 3.57 -27.72
CA ARG A 217 7.34 4.59 -26.66
C ARG A 217 5.95 4.60 -26.00
N PRO A 218 5.83 5.06 -24.74
CA PRO A 218 4.52 5.30 -24.14
C PRO A 218 3.70 6.33 -24.93
N LEU A 219 2.41 6.04 -25.12
CA LEU A 219 1.49 6.91 -25.87
C LEU A 219 1.38 8.32 -25.30
N SER A 220 1.45 8.46 -23.97
CA SER A 220 1.51 9.74 -23.27
C SER A 220 2.76 10.55 -23.63
N GLN A 221 3.92 9.90 -23.75
CA GLN A 221 5.18 10.56 -24.08
C GLN A 221 5.19 11.08 -25.53
N VAL A 222 4.60 10.33 -26.47
CA VAL A 222 4.41 10.78 -27.86
C VAL A 222 3.42 11.95 -27.91
N ALA A 223 2.33 11.90 -27.14
CA ALA A 223 1.39 13.03 -27.05
C ALA A 223 2.06 14.28 -26.46
N GLU A 224 2.89 14.15 -25.43
CA GLU A 224 3.69 15.26 -24.90
C GLU A 224 4.64 15.86 -25.93
N ASP A 225 5.38 15.04 -26.69
CA ASP A 225 6.29 15.53 -27.73
C ASP A 225 5.54 16.25 -28.86
N ILE A 226 4.33 15.81 -29.21
CA ILE A 226 3.46 16.49 -30.18
C ILE A 226 3.03 17.86 -29.64
N VAL A 227 2.60 17.94 -28.37
CA VAL A 227 2.18 19.20 -27.73
C VAL A 227 3.35 20.16 -27.56
N ARG A 228 4.55 19.64 -27.25
CA ARG A 228 5.81 20.41 -27.18
C ARG A 228 6.40 20.77 -28.56
N GLY A 229 5.85 20.23 -29.65
CA GLY A 229 6.31 20.48 -31.02
C GLY A 229 7.61 19.78 -31.42
N ILE A 230 8.03 18.75 -30.66
CA ILE A 230 9.30 18.02 -30.81
C ILE A 230 9.19 16.87 -31.81
N ALA A 231 8.02 16.20 -31.89
CA ALA A 231 7.82 15.05 -32.77
C ALA A 231 7.57 15.44 -34.24
N PRO A 232 8.39 14.96 -35.21
CA PRO A 232 8.03 15.01 -36.62
C PRO A 232 6.97 13.93 -36.93
N LEU A 233 5.85 14.33 -37.56
CA LEU A 233 4.75 13.42 -37.91
C LEU A 233 5.15 12.50 -39.08
N SER A 234 5.84 11.40 -38.78
CA SER A 234 6.23 10.37 -39.75
C SER A 234 5.00 9.57 -40.21
N GLY A 235 4.30 10.10 -41.22
CA GLY A 235 3.08 9.51 -41.77
C GLY A 235 2.20 10.49 -42.54
N ALA A 236 2.33 11.79 -42.28
CA ALA A 236 1.67 12.83 -43.07
C ALA A 236 2.43 13.10 -44.38
N ALA A 237 2.41 12.12 -45.30
CA ALA A 237 2.77 12.40 -46.69
C ALA A 237 1.78 13.47 -47.23
N PRO A 238 2.27 14.63 -47.74
CA PRO A 238 1.38 15.63 -48.27
C PRO A 238 0.68 15.06 -49.51
N MET A 239 -0.64 14.88 -49.44
CA MET A 239 -1.42 14.64 -50.65
C MET A 239 -1.24 15.84 -51.58
N SER A 240 -0.52 15.60 -52.68
CA SER A 240 -0.22 16.59 -53.70
C SER A 240 -1.49 17.32 -54.12
N ALA A 241 -1.40 18.65 -54.19
CA ALA A 241 -2.46 19.51 -54.69
C ALA A 241 -2.64 19.30 -56.20
N ALA A 242 -3.36 18.26 -56.59
CA ALA A 242 -3.93 18.13 -57.92
C ALA A 242 -5.08 19.14 -58.06
N GLY A 243 -4.78 20.26 -58.72
CA GLY A 243 -5.79 21.27 -59.06
C GLY A 243 -6.91 20.71 -59.94
N PRO A 244 -8.09 21.36 -59.97
CA PRO A 244 -9.24 20.82 -60.66
C PRO A 244 -9.04 20.80 -62.17
N SER A 245 -9.61 19.80 -62.84
CA SER A 245 -9.89 19.86 -64.27
C SER A 245 -11.33 19.39 -64.55
N PRO A 246 -11.99 19.95 -65.58
CA PRO A 246 -13.43 20.11 -65.53
C PRO A 246 -14.17 19.13 -66.46
N GLU A 247 -15.50 19.19 -66.36
CA GLU A 247 -16.48 18.64 -67.32
C GLU A 247 -16.48 17.12 -67.59
N SER A 248 -17.54 16.46 -67.11
CA SER A 248 -18.57 15.97 -68.06
C SER A 248 -19.92 15.79 -67.38
N ARG A 249 -20.98 16.13 -68.10
CA ARG A 249 -22.37 16.21 -67.62
C ARG A 249 -23.04 14.83 -67.65
N THR A 250 -24.19 14.75 -66.97
CA THR A 250 -25.26 13.73 -67.16
C THR A 250 -24.91 12.28 -66.77
N ARG A 251 -25.85 11.45 -66.27
CA ARG A 251 -27.32 11.53 -66.20
C ARG A 251 -27.86 10.55 -65.13
N ARG A 252 -29.14 10.73 -64.76
CA ARG A 252 -30.07 9.70 -64.27
C ARG A 252 -29.74 8.96 -62.96
N SER A 253 -30.38 9.45 -61.89
CA SER A 253 -31.46 8.71 -61.21
C SER A 253 -31.53 7.18 -61.39
N ARG A 254 -31.29 6.42 -60.32
CA ARG A 254 -32.13 5.26 -60.01
C ARG A 254 -32.34 5.14 -58.50
N ARG A 255 -33.61 5.22 -58.09
CA ARG A 255 -34.04 4.79 -56.75
C ARG A 255 -33.82 3.28 -56.63
N TYR A 256 -33.41 2.82 -55.47
CA TYR A 256 -33.80 1.50 -55.01
C TYR A 256 -34.36 1.61 -53.58
N ARG A 257 -35.47 0.93 -53.34
CA ARG A 257 -36.23 0.91 -52.07
C ARG A 257 -35.93 -0.41 -51.34
N PRO A 258 -36.19 -0.52 -50.03
CA PRO A 258 -35.79 -1.68 -49.24
C PRO A 258 -36.69 -2.89 -49.48
N THR A 259 -36.19 -4.08 -49.17
CA THR A 259 -36.96 -5.31 -49.04
C THR A 259 -37.07 -5.71 -47.57
N LEU A 260 -38.31 -5.71 -47.05
CA LEU A 260 -38.72 -6.36 -45.81
C LEU A 260 -39.23 -7.78 -46.14
N ALA A 261 -38.70 -8.79 -45.45
CA ALA A 261 -39.18 -10.19 -45.43
C ALA A 261 -38.32 -11.00 -44.45
N THR A 262 -38.81 -11.90 -43.60
CA THR A 262 -40.16 -12.12 -43.02
C THR A 262 -39.98 -12.93 -41.72
N ALA A 263 -41.00 -13.00 -40.86
CA ALA A 263 -40.93 -13.70 -39.57
C ALA A 263 -40.95 -15.25 -39.69
N SER A 264 -40.42 -15.96 -38.68
CA SER A 264 -40.90 -17.28 -38.24
C SER A 264 -40.40 -17.70 -36.83
N ARG A 265 -41.33 -17.69 -35.87
CA ARG A 265 -41.47 -18.57 -34.66
C ARG A 265 -42.83 -19.30 -34.86
N PRO A 266 -43.13 -20.50 -34.29
CA PRO A 266 -42.96 -20.96 -32.90
C PRO A 266 -42.04 -22.22 -32.83
N ALA A 267 -42.03 -23.14 -31.86
CA ALA A 267 -42.81 -23.43 -30.63
C ALA A 267 -41.84 -24.03 -29.55
N ALA A 268 -41.97 -23.87 -28.22
CA ALA A 268 -43.01 -24.17 -27.22
C ALA A 268 -42.96 -25.61 -26.64
N ARG A 269 -43.15 -25.71 -25.30
CA ARG A 269 -43.32 -26.92 -24.44
C ARG A 269 -42.07 -27.77 -24.14
N ASP A 270 -41.89 -28.37 -22.94
CA ASP A 270 -42.58 -28.22 -21.63
C ASP A 270 -41.69 -28.77 -20.47
N ALA A 271 -42.24 -28.82 -19.25
CA ALA A 271 -41.83 -29.64 -18.09
C ALA A 271 -40.75 -29.13 -17.10
N ARG A 272 -41.23 -28.41 -16.07
CA ARG A 272 -40.80 -28.60 -14.67
C ARG A 272 -41.71 -29.68 -14.01
N PRO A 273 -41.55 -30.03 -12.71
CA PRO A 273 -40.37 -30.53 -12.00
C PRO A 273 -40.69 -31.84 -11.22
N ARG A 274 -39.72 -32.49 -10.57
CA ARG A 274 -39.99 -33.39 -9.43
C ARG A 274 -38.99 -33.21 -8.28
N LYS A 275 -39.52 -33.20 -7.05
CA LYS A 275 -38.80 -33.34 -5.78
C LYS A 275 -38.79 -34.83 -5.37
N THR A 276 -37.76 -35.26 -4.64
CA THR A 276 -37.77 -36.33 -3.61
C THR A 276 -36.41 -36.29 -2.89
N THR A 277 -36.36 -36.00 -1.58
CA THR A 277 -36.04 -36.93 -0.44
C THR A 277 -34.63 -37.56 -0.53
N SER A 278 -33.83 -37.79 0.53
CA SER A 278 -33.85 -37.62 1.99
C SER A 278 -32.80 -38.63 2.51
N ARG A 279 -32.03 -38.30 3.57
CA ARG A 279 -31.04 -39.20 4.24
C ARG A 279 -29.83 -39.57 3.36
N ASP A 280 -28.66 -39.88 3.92
CA ASP A 280 -28.31 -40.11 5.34
C ASP A 280 -27.68 -38.90 6.07
#